data_AF-A0AAW2RN80-F1
#
_entry.id   AF-A0AAW2RN80-F1
#
_cell.length_a   1.000
_cell.length_b   1.000
_cell.length_c   1.000
_cell.angle_alpha   90.00
_cell.angle_beta   90.00
_cell.angle_gamma   90.00
#
_symmetry.space_group_name_H-M   'P 1'
#
loop_
_entity.id
_entity.type
_entity.pdbx_description
1 polymer ?
#
loop_
_entity_poly.entity_id
_entity_poly.type
_entity_poly.pdbx_seq_one_letter_code
_entity_poly.pdbx_strand_id
1 'polypeptide(L)'
;MQEASEELKNSRLFLKLLEAVLRTGNRMNNGTNRGDAKAFKLDTLLKLVDIKGTDGKTTLLHFVVQEIIRSEGAGSDPTSETLTNKSNIKFNEEDFKKQGLQIVAGLSKELGNVKKAAGMDSDVLSSYVSKLEMGLQKVKQAMQ
;
A
#
# COMPACT_ATOMS: atom_id res chain seq x y z
N MET A 1 -18.04 5.11 4.50
CA MET A 1 -16.93 5.55 3.63
C MET A 1 -16.04 6.62 4.29
N GLN A 2 -16.59 7.54 5.10
CA GLN A 2 -15.78 8.54 5.81
C GLN A 2 -14.66 7.92 6.67
N GLU A 3 -15.00 6.95 7.52
CA GLU A 3 -14.03 6.26 8.38
C GLU A 3 -12.92 5.57 7.58
N ALA A 4 -13.25 4.95 6.44
CA ALA A 4 -12.26 4.34 5.55
C ALA A 4 -11.32 5.39 4.93
N SER A 5 -11.84 6.56 4.55
CA SER A 5 -11.00 7.64 4.03
C SER A 5 -10.07 8.22 5.10
N GLU A 6 -10.55 8.35 6.34
CA GLU A 6 -9.74 8.83 7.47
C GLU A 6 -8.68 7.80 7.85
N GLU A 7 -9.03 6.52 7.90
CA GLU A 7 -8.11 5.42 8.14
C GLU A 7 -6.97 5.40 7.10
N LEU A 8 -7.29 5.58 5.82
CA LEU A 8 -6.28 5.66 4.76
C LEU A 8 -5.35 6.87 4.91
N LYS A 9 -5.88 8.03 5.30
CA LYS A 9 -5.10 9.27 5.49
C LYS A 9 -4.22 9.23 6.73
N ASN A 10 -4.64 8.51 7.77
CA ASN A 10 -3.98 8.48 9.08
C ASN A 10 -3.13 7.22 9.30
N SER A 11 -3.22 6.20 8.45
CA SER A 11 -2.42 4.97 8.55
C SER A 11 -0.95 5.26 8.34
N ARG A 12 -0.15 5.06 9.39
CA ARG A 12 1.30 5.24 9.35
C ARG A 12 1.96 4.23 8.44
N LEU A 13 1.51 2.97 8.48
CA LEU A 13 2.06 1.91 7.62
C LEU A 13 1.76 2.18 6.15
N PHE A 14 0.57 2.68 5.82
CA PHE A 14 0.23 3.03 4.45
C PHE A 14 1.09 4.18 3.92
N LEU A 15 1.27 5.25 4.69
CA LEU A 15 2.13 6.37 4.29
C LEU A 15 3.59 5.95 4.11
N LYS A 16 4.12 5.10 5.00
CA LYS A 16 5.46 4.52 4.86
C LYS A 16 5.60 3.67 3.61
N LEU A 17 4.58 2.87 3.27
CA LEU A 17 4.54 2.11 2.01
C LEU A 17 4.61 3.06 0.81
N LEU A 18 3.82 4.14 0.79
CA LEU A 18 3.85 5.11 -0.30
C LEU A 18 5.23 5.77 -0.43
N GLU A 19 5.84 6.17 0.69
CA GLU A 19 7.17 6.77 0.72
C GLU A 19 8.24 5.80 0.21
N ALA A 20 8.15 4.53 0.61
CA ALA A 20 9.05 3.48 0.15
C ALA A 20 8.93 3.23 -1.36
N VAL A 21 7.70 3.24 -1.90
CA VAL A 21 7.44 3.13 -3.35
C VAL A 21 8.04 4.33 -4.10
N LEU A 22 7.86 5.55 -3.60
CA LEU A 22 8.40 6.76 -4.23
C LEU A 22 9.94 6.75 -4.23
N ARG A 23 10.56 6.49 -3.08
CA ARG A 23 12.02 6.41 -2.95
C ARG A 23 12.61 5.33 -3.86
N THR A 24 11.99 4.16 -3.86
CA THR A 24 12.44 3.05 -4.69
C THR A 24 12.29 3.37 -6.17
N GLY A 25 11.14 3.92 -6.58
CA GLY A 25 10.88 4.33 -7.96
C GLY A 25 11.91 5.36 -8.46
N ASN A 26 12.22 6.37 -7.65
CA ASN A 26 13.24 7.37 -7.99
C ASN A 26 14.64 6.75 -8.09
N ARG A 27 15.00 5.87 -7.16
CA ARG A 27 16.29 5.16 -7.18
C ARG A 27 16.44 4.28 -8.43
N MET A 28 15.39 3.57 -8.82
CA MET A 28 15.41 2.71 -10.01
C MET A 28 15.42 3.50 -11.32
N ASN A 29 14.83 4.69 -11.34
CA ASN A 29 14.73 5.55 -12.53
C ASN A 29 15.79 6.67 -12.55
N ASN A 30 16.80 6.61 -11.68
CA ASN A 30 17.85 7.62 -11.63
C ASN A 30 18.55 7.76 -13.00
N GLY A 31 18.72 8.99 -13.47
CA GLY A 31 19.29 9.29 -14.80
C GLY A 31 18.32 9.12 -15.97
N THR A 32 17.02 8.87 -15.72
CA THR A 32 15.97 8.87 -16.75
C THR A 32 15.00 10.02 -16.56
N ASN A 33 14.15 10.29 -17.54
CA ASN A 33 13.05 11.26 -17.41
C ASN A 33 11.96 10.86 -16.39
N ARG A 34 12.08 9.70 -15.76
CA ARG A 34 11.19 9.20 -14.69
C ARG A 34 11.83 9.27 -13.30
N GLY A 35 13.07 9.77 -13.19
CA GLY A 35 13.73 10.05 -11.90
C GLY A 35 13.16 11.30 -11.21
N ASP A 36 13.53 11.50 -9.95
CA ASP A 36 13.18 12.67 -9.12
C ASP A 36 11.68 13.02 -9.07
N ALA A 37 10.81 12.00 -9.16
CA ALA A 37 9.39 12.19 -9.01
C ALA A 37 9.04 12.67 -7.59
N LYS A 38 8.07 13.57 -7.49
CA LYS A 38 7.50 14.06 -6.22
C LYS A 38 6.28 13.27 -5.77
N ALA A 39 5.65 12.55 -6.70
CA ALA A 39 4.44 11.77 -6.47
C ALA A 39 4.30 10.69 -7.55
N PHE A 40 3.42 9.72 -7.30
CA PHE A 40 3.03 8.70 -8.26
C PHE A 40 1.52 8.46 -8.17
N LYS A 41 0.94 7.90 -9.24
CA LYS A 41 -0.47 7.49 -9.25
C LYS A 41 -0.65 6.23 -8.40
N LEU A 42 -1.69 6.17 -7.57
CA LEU A 42 -1.94 4.99 -6.71
C LEU A 42 -2.11 3.69 -7.49
N ASP A 43 -2.57 3.72 -8.74
CA ASP A 43 -2.63 2.55 -9.64
C ASP A 43 -1.26 1.86 -9.83
N THR A 44 -0.16 2.55 -9.55
CA THR A 44 1.20 1.97 -9.56
C THR A 44 1.34 0.87 -8.51
N LEU A 45 0.62 0.94 -7.38
CA LEU A 45 0.64 -0.09 -6.34
C LEU A 45 0.20 -1.46 -6.86
N LEU A 46 -0.71 -1.49 -7.84
CA LEU A 46 -1.17 -2.72 -8.48
C LEU A 46 -0.12 -3.37 -9.39
N LYS A 47 0.92 -2.62 -9.76
CA LYS A 47 1.93 -3.03 -10.75
C LYS A 47 3.29 -3.30 -10.14
N LEU A 48 3.44 -3.19 -8.82
CA LEU A 48 4.75 -3.34 -8.14
C LEU A 48 5.39 -4.72 -8.38
N VAL A 49 4.57 -5.76 -8.59
CA VAL A 49 5.03 -7.12 -8.88
C VAL A 49 5.47 -7.29 -10.34
N ASP A 50 4.95 -6.47 -11.25
CA ASP A 50 5.21 -6.58 -12.69
C ASP A 50 6.39 -5.72 -13.14
N ILE A 51 6.66 -4.62 -12.42
CA ILE A 51 7.76 -3.72 -12.71
C ILE A 51 9.06 -4.37 -12.24
N LYS A 52 9.91 -4.76 -13.20
CA LYS A 52 11.21 -5.40 -12.94
C LYS A 52 12.36 -4.42 -13.12
N GLY A 53 13.43 -4.64 -12.36
CA GLY A 53 14.71 -3.95 -12.53
C GLY A 53 15.43 -4.41 -13.80
N THR A 54 16.60 -3.81 -14.04
CA THR A 54 17.47 -4.12 -15.19
C THR A 54 17.96 -5.56 -15.21
N ASP A 55 17.94 -6.25 -14.07
CA ASP A 55 18.29 -7.66 -13.95
C ASP A 55 17.17 -8.62 -14.43
N GLY A 56 15.96 -8.10 -14.71
CA GLY A 56 14.79 -8.88 -15.13
C GLY A 56 14.28 -9.89 -14.11
N LYS A 57 14.82 -9.89 -12.88
CA LYS A 57 14.53 -10.87 -11.81
C LYS A 57 13.90 -10.20 -10.60
N THR A 58 14.44 -9.05 -10.21
CA THR A 58 14.00 -8.33 -9.01
C THR A 58 12.89 -7.36 -9.37
N THR A 59 11.77 -7.43 -8.66
CA THR A 59 10.62 -6.53 -8.87
C THR A 59 10.67 -5.30 -7.97
N LEU A 60 9.92 -4.26 -8.32
CA LEU A 60 9.77 -3.06 -7.51
C LEU A 60 9.26 -3.38 -6.09
N LEU A 61 8.39 -4.39 -5.96
CA LEU A 61 7.92 -4.86 -4.66
C LEU A 61 9.06 -5.35 -3.73
N HIS A 62 10.05 -6.07 -4.27
CA HIS A 62 11.19 -6.56 -3.47
C HIS A 62 11.96 -5.39 -2.86
N PHE A 63 12.23 -4.35 -3.65
CA PHE A 63 12.92 -3.17 -3.16
C PHE A 63 12.06 -2.35 -2.20
N VAL A 64 10.74 -2.27 -2.40
CA VAL A 64 9.82 -1.59 -1.48
C VAL A 64 9.82 -2.25 -0.10
N VAL A 65 9.77 -3.59 -0.03
CA VAL A 65 9.85 -4.29 1.26
C VAL A 65 11.21 -4.06 1.94
N GLN A 66 12.30 -4.09 1.17
CA GLN A 66 13.64 -3.78 1.68
C GLN A 66 13.74 -2.35 2.23
N GLU A 67 13.14 -1.38 1.53
CA GLU A 67 13.09 0.02 1.94
C GLU A 67 12.32 0.20 3.26
N ILE A 68 11.18 -0.49 3.41
CA ILE A 68 10.39 -0.45 4.65
C ILE A 68 11.21 -1.05 5.80
N ILE A 69 11.82 -2.23 5.62
CA ILE A 69 12.67 -2.86 6.64
C ILE A 69 13.83 -1.93 7.04
N ARG A 70 14.47 -1.28 6.08
CA ARG A 70 15.55 -0.32 6.36
C ARG A 70 15.04 0.88 7.17
N SER A 71 13.84 1.38 6.86
CA SER A 71 13.23 2.51 7.57
C SER A 71 12.72 2.16 8.97
N GLU A 72 12.34 0.90 9.23
CA GLU A 72 11.90 0.41 10.55
C GLU A 72 13.07 -0.08 11.43
N GLY A 73 14.16 -0.55 10.80
CA GLY A 73 15.33 -1.10 11.49
C GLY A 73 16.42 -0.09 11.88
N ALA A 74 16.31 1.18 11.48
CA ALA A 74 17.36 2.17 11.65
C ALA A 74 17.03 3.22 12.73
N GLY A 75 17.39 2.90 13.96
CA GLY A 75 17.98 3.89 14.86
C GLY A 75 19.47 4.03 14.55
N SER A 76 19.85 4.63 13.42
CA SER A 76 21.23 5.06 13.16
C SER A 76 21.31 6.03 11.97
N ASP A 77 21.48 7.30 12.32
CA ASP A 77 22.22 8.39 11.65
C ASP A 77 21.94 8.76 10.16
N PRO A 78 21.49 10.00 9.85
CA PRO A 78 21.27 10.46 8.48
C PRO A 78 22.51 11.12 7.86
N THR A 79 23.70 10.53 8.03
CA THR A 79 24.93 11.10 7.46
C THR A 79 25.94 10.04 7.02
N SER A 80 25.75 9.48 5.83
CA SER A 80 26.88 9.18 4.94
C SER A 80 26.37 8.92 3.53
N GLU A 81 26.49 9.95 2.71
CA GLU A 81 26.77 9.74 1.29
C GLU A 81 28.03 8.86 1.16
N THR A 82 28.10 8.12 0.04
CA THR A 82 29.24 7.31 -0.42
C THR A 82 29.36 5.90 0.18
N LEU A 83 29.03 4.88 -0.62
CA LEU A 83 30.01 3.97 -1.25
C LEU A 83 29.35 2.69 -1.80
N THR A 84 29.39 2.56 -3.12
CA THR A 84 29.89 1.40 -3.87
C THR A 84 29.68 -0.03 -3.34
N ASN A 85 29.09 -0.86 -4.19
CA ASN A 85 29.49 -2.25 -4.45
C ASN A 85 30.08 -3.04 -3.28
N LYS A 86 29.24 -3.72 -2.50
CA LYS A 86 29.60 -4.98 -1.84
C LYS A 86 28.33 -5.80 -1.56
N SER A 87 28.09 -6.73 -2.48
CA SER A 87 27.47 -8.04 -2.23
C SER A 87 27.86 -8.61 -0.86
N ASN A 88 26.89 -9.22 -0.17
CA ASN A 88 26.97 -9.96 1.10
C ASN A 88 26.31 -9.29 2.34
N ILE A 89 25.10 -8.75 2.19
CA ILE A 89 24.11 -9.04 3.23
C ILE A 89 23.69 -10.49 2.94
N LYS A 90 23.97 -11.43 3.84
CA LYS A 90 23.32 -12.75 3.82
C LYS A 90 21.82 -12.47 3.94
N PHE A 91 21.14 -12.38 2.80
CA PHE A 91 19.70 -12.34 2.75
C PHE A 91 19.24 -13.70 3.25
N ASN A 92 18.88 -13.77 4.52
CA ASN A 92 18.02 -14.85 4.96
C ASN A 92 16.66 -14.54 4.32
N GLU A 93 16.42 -15.19 3.18
CA GLU A 93 15.17 -15.06 2.42
C GLU A 93 13.95 -15.31 3.33
N GLU A 94 14.12 -16.19 4.33
CA GLU A 94 13.15 -16.45 5.38
C GLU A 94 12.87 -15.25 6.28
N ASP A 95 13.90 -14.53 6.74
CA ASP A 95 13.73 -13.35 7.60
C ASP A 95 13.06 -12.21 6.83
N PHE A 96 13.44 -12.02 5.57
CA PHE A 96 12.83 -11.03 4.68
C PHE A 96 11.35 -11.34 4.43
N LYS A 97 11.02 -12.59 4.13
CA LYS A 97 9.62 -13.04 3.97
C LYS A 97 8.82 -12.83 5.24
N LYS A 98 9.40 -13.16 6.40
CA LYS A 98 8.75 -12.99 7.71
C LYS A 98 8.47 -11.52 8.01
N GLN A 99 9.45 -10.64 7.82
CA GLN A 99 9.28 -9.19 8.04
C GLN A 99 8.29 -8.58 7.05
N GLY A 100 8.39 -8.92 5.76
CA GLY A 100 7.44 -8.50 4.75
C GLY A 100 6.01 -8.92 5.08
N LEU A 101 5.82 -10.17 5.53
CA LEU A 101 4.51 -10.68 5.94
C LEU A 101 3.96 -9.93 7.15
N GLN A 102 4.82 -9.59 8.13
CA GLN A 102 4.43 -8.80 9.28
C GLN A 102 3.95 -7.39 8.89
N ILE A 103 4.63 -6.73 7.95
CA ILE A 103 4.24 -5.42 7.42
C ILE A 103 2.87 -5.51 6.73
N VAL A 104 2.67 -6.53 5.87
CA VAL A 104 1.40 -6.73 5.16
C VAL A 104 0.26 -7.03 6.13
N ALA A 105 0.51 -7.86 7.16
CA ALA A 105 -0.46 -8.15 8.21
C ALA A 105 -0.81 -6.88 9.01
N GLY A 106 0.18 -6.06 9.34
CA GLY A 106 -0.01 -4.76 10.00
C GLY A 106 -0.86 -3.81 9.16
N LEU A 107 -0.55 -3.69 7.86
CA LEU A 107 -1.31 -2.86 6.94
C LEU A 107 -2.76 -3.33 6.80
N SER A 108 -2.99 -4.64 6.68
CA SER A 108 -4.34 -5.20 6.62
C SER A 108 -5.14 -4.97 7.91
N LYS A 109 -4.45 -4.84 9.06
CA LYS A 109 -5.07 -4.52 10.34
C LYS A 109 -5.39 -3.02 10.44
N GLU A 110 -4.47 -2.15 10.02
CA GLU A 110 -4.65 -0.69 10.03
C GLU A 110 -5.66 -0.18 9.01
N LEU A 111 -5.93 -0.94 7.94
CA LEU A 111 -6.85 -0.56 6.86
C LEU A 111 -8.12 -1.43 6.83
N GLY A 112 -8.63 -1.76 8.02
CA GLY A 112 -9.75 -2.70 8.18
C GLY A 112 -11.05 -2.17 7.61
N ASN A 113 -11.36 -0.88 7.80
CA ASN A 113 -12.56 -0.27 7.25
C ASN A 113 -12.42 0.01 5.75
N VAL A 114 -11.21 0.34 5.28
CA VAL A 114 -10.90 0.41 3.85
C VAL A 114 -11.17 -0.94 3.17
N LYS A 115 -10.70 -2.05 3.75
CA LYS A 115 -10.92 -3.40 3.21
C LYS A 115 -12.41 -3.74 3.12
N LYS A 116 -13.18 -3.42 4.16
CA LYS A 116 -14.64 -3.61 4.16
C LYS A 116 -15.29 -2.77 3.07
N ALA A 117 -14.98 -1.48 3.02
CA ALA A 117 -15.55 -0.54 2.06
C ALA A 117 -15.22 -0.92 0.61
N ALA A 118 -13.99 -1.36 0.33
CA ALA A 118 -13.56 -1.79 -1.00
C ALA A 118 -14.25 -3.08 -1.47
N GLY A 119 -14.70 -3.93 -0.54
CA GLY A 119 -15.47 -5.13 -0.86
C GLY A 119 -16.98 -4.91 -0.99
N MET A 120 -17.48 -3.70 -0.75
CA MET A 120 -18.91 -3.39 -0.88
C MET A 120 -19.27 -3.09 -2.33
N ASP A 121 -20.21 -3.85 -2.87
CA ASP A 121 -20.82 -3.58 -4.18
C ASP A 121 -21.91 -2.52 -4.04
N SER A 122 -21.75 -1.40 -4.75
CA SER A 122 -22.65 -0.26 -4.69
C SER A 122 -24.03 -0.55 -5.27
N ASP A 123 -24.11 -1.37 -6.31
CA ASP A 123 -25.36 -1.71 -6.99
C ASP A 123 -26.21 -2.63 -6.11
N VAL A 124 -25.56 -3.59 -5.47
CA VAL A 124 -26.19 -4.49 -4.49
C VAL A 124 -26.74 -3.69 -3.30
N LEU A 125 -25.94 -2.78 -2.74
CA LEU A 125 -26.37 -1.93 -1.63
C LEU A 125 -27.55 -1.04 -2.03
N SER A 126 -27.47 -0.40 -3.20
CA SER A 126 -28.55 0.44 -3.75
C SER A 126 -29.86 -0.35 -3.86
N SER A 127 -29.81 -1.57 -4.41
CA SER A 127 -30.98 -2.46 -4.49
C SER A 127 -31.58 -2.76 -3.12
N TYR A 128 -30.77 -2.99 -2.08
CA TYR A 128 -31.29 -3.21 -0.72
C TYR A 128 -31.95 -1.97 -0.14
N VAL A 129 -31.34 -0.79 -0.34
CA VAL A 129 -31.91 0.49 0.13
C VAL A 129 -33.25 0.76 -0.53
N SER A 130 -33.37 0.58 -1.86
CA SER A 130 -34.64 0.76 -2.57
C SER A 130 -35.73 -0.22 -2.10
N LYS A 131 -35.36 -1.49 -1.83
CA LYS A 131 -36.30 -2.48 -1.29
C LYS A 131 -36.80 -2.08 0.11
N LEU A 132 -35.89 -1.60 0.95
CA LEU A 132 -36.21 -1.15 2.30
C LEU A 132 -37.14 0.08 2.28
N GLU A 133 -36.83 1.07 1.43
CA GLU A 133 -37.66 2.26 1.24
C GLU A 133 -39.07 1.88 0.79
N MET A 134 -39.20 1.01 -0.21
CA MET A 134 -40.51 0.53 -0.66
C MET A 134 -41.26 -0.23 0.43
N GLY A 135 -40.57 -1.04 1.24
CA GLY A 135 -41.15 -1.70 2.41
C GLY A 135 -41.67 -0.71 3.45
N LEU A 136 -40.89 0.32 3.77
CA LEU A 136 -41.26 1.36 4.73
C LEU A 136 -42.47 2.17 4.26
N GLN A 137 -42.56 2.48 2.96
CA GLN A 137 -43.74 3.13 2.37
C GLN A 137 -45.01 2.28 2.54
N LYS A 138 -44.90 0.97 2.33
CA LYS A 138 -46.04 0.04 2.54
C LYS A 138 -46.49 -0.01 4.00
N VAL A 139 -45.54 -0.09 4.94
CA VAL A 139 -45.85 -0.07 6.39
C VAL A 139 -46.54 1.23 6.76
N LYS A 140 -46.04 2.37 6.27
CA LYS A 140 -46.64 3.68 6.51
C LYS A 140 -48.07 3.77 5.99
N GLN A 141 -48.35 3.22 4.80
CA GLN A 141 -49.71 3.18 4.23
C GLN A 141 -50.65 2.28 5.03
N ALA A 142 -50.16 1.18 5.59
CA ALA A 142 -50.98 0.25 6.39
C ALA A 142 -51.31 0.78 7.80
N MET A 143 -50.64 1.83 8.26
CA MET A 143 -50.89 2.48 9.55
C MET A 143 -51.74 3.76 9.45
N GLN A 144 -52.19 4.11 8.24
CA GLN A 144 -53.18 5.18 7.97
C GLN A 144 -54.57 4.58 7.80
#